data_AF-A0A3S4HSQ5-F1
#
_entry.id   AF-A0A3S4HSQ5-F1
#
_cell.length_a   1.000
_cell.length_b   1.000
_cell.length_c   1.000
_cell.angle_alpha   90.00
_cell.angle_beta   90.00
_cell.angle_gamma   90.00
#
_symmetry.space_group_name_H-M   'P 1'
#
loop_
_entity.id
_entity.type
_entity.pdbx_description
1 polymer ?
#
loop_
_entity_poly.entity_id
_entity_poly.type
_entity_poly.pdbx_seq_one_letter_code
_entity_poly.pdbx_strand_id
1 'polypeptide(L)'
;MLSHARDAAQQLGVAPECVVAHAALESGWGKRTIRNADGTDSHNLFGIKAGGDWQGKTTTIMTTEYVGGVAQKRQETFRSYGSYAEAFTDYAKVLKSSSRYKNVLNQGQNVYGFARACKAAATPPTRATRANWSTWRRAWRNKWPGLDQALAKTVDKGLER
;
A
#
# COMPACT_ATOMS: atom_id res chain seq x y z
N MET A 1 2.72 0.15 -13.59
CA MET A 1 2.90 0.42 -12.14
C MET A 1 4.11 1.29 -11.86
N LEU A 2 5.34 0.88 -12.23
CA LEU A 2 6.55 1.67 -11.90
C LEU A 2 6.52 3.10 -12.47
N SER A 3 6.01 3.29 -13.68
CA SER A 3 5.82 4.62 -14.28
C SER A 3 4.92 5.53 -13.43
N HIS A 4 3.80 5.03 -12.92
CA HIS A 4 2.86 5.79 -12.08
C HIS A 4 3.37 6.01 -10.65
N ALA A 5 4.30 5.16 -10.18
CA ALA A 5 4.86 5.28 -8.84
C ALA A 5 5.93 6.37 -8.71
N ARG A 6 6.56 6.79 -9.82
CA ARG A 6 7.65 7.77 -9.81
C ARG A 6 7.24 9.12 -9.21
N ASP A 7 6.13 9.69 -9.70
CA ASP A 7 5.68 11.00 -9.25
C ASP A 7 5.25 10.98 -7.79
N ALA A 8 4.55 9.92 -7.37
CA ALA A 8 4.18 9.72 -5.97
C ALA A 8 5.43 9.54 -5.09
N ALA A 9 6.41 8.76 -5.53
CA ALA A 9 7.64 8.53 -4.78
C ALA A 9 8.48 9.80 -4.64
N GLN A 10 8.55 10.63 -5.68
CA GLN A 10 9.18 11.94 -5.63
C GLN A 10 8.50 12.86 -4.61
N GLN A 11 7.16 12.93 -4.64
CA GLN A 11 6.40 13.73 -3.66
C GLN A 11 6.58 13.28 -2.21
N LEU A 12 6.86 12.00 -2.01
CA LEU A 12 7.08 11.36 -0.70
C LEU A 12 8.55 11.37 -0.27
N GLY A 13 9.49 11.70 -1.16
CA GLY A 13 10.93 11.64 -0.89
C GLY A 13 11.45 10.20 -0.72
N VAL A 14 10.92 9.24 -1.51
CA VAL A 14 11.29 7.81 -1.43
C VAL A 14 11.60 7.25 -2.81
N ALA A 15 12.20 6.06 -2.87
CA ALA A 15 12.40 5.34 -4.12
C ALA A 15 11.05 4.88 -4.73
N PRO A 16 10.86 4.94 -6.07
CA PRO A 16 9.67 4.40 -6.74
C PRO A 16 9.35 2.96 -6.37
N GLU A 17 10.37 2.16 -6.10
CA GLU A 17 10.30 0.78 -5.67
C GLU A 17 9.60 0.63 -4.31
N CYS A 18 9.78 1.58 -3.38
CA CYS A 18 9.06 1.61 -2.11
C CYS A 18 7.54 1.69 -2.33
N VAL A 19 7.14 2.56 -3.25
CA VAL A 19 5.73 2.82 -3.57
C VAL A 19 5.11 1.65 -4.33
N VAL A 20 5.83 1.05 -5.28
CA VAL A 20 5.40 -0.18 -5.98
C VAL A 20 5.27 -1.35 -5.00
N ALA A 21 6.24 -1.50 -4.10
CA ALA A 21 6.21 -2.53 -3.06
C ALA A 21 4.99 -2.40 -2.14
N HIS A 22 4.67 -1.18 -1.73
CA HIS A 22 3.49 -0.92 -0.90
C HIS A 22 2.20 -1.23 -1.68
N ALA A 23 2.07 -0.76 -2.93
CA ALA A 23 0.91 -1.06 -3.77
C ALA A 23 0.73 -2.57 -3.98
N ALA A 24 1.83 -3.30 -4.20
CA ALA A 24 1.81 -4.75 -4.32
C ALA A 24 1.41 -5.45 -3.01
N LEU A 25 1.83 -4.93 -1.85
CA LEU A 25 1.43 -5.45 -0.54
C LEU A 25 -0.09 -5.33 -0.35
N GLU A 26 -0.62 -4.12 -0.50
CA GLU A 26 -2.03 -3.82 -0.21
C GLU A 26 -2.98 -4.54 -1.17
N SER A 27 -2.63 -4.57 -2.45
CA SER A 27 -3.46 -5.21 -3.49
C SER A 27 -3.23 -6.72 -3.62
N GLY A 28 -2.29 -7.31 -2.85
CA GLY A 28 -1.87 -8.69 -3.03
C GLY A 28 -1.35 -8.96 -4.44
N TRP A 29 -0.49 -8.09 -4.97
CA TRP A 29 0.02 -8.08 -6.35
C TRP A 29 -1.07 -7.86 -7.42
N GLY A 30 -2.04 -7.00 -7.13
CA GLY A 30 -3.17 -6.74 -8.03
C GLY A 30 -4.20 -7.87 -8.07
N LYS A 31 -4.05 -8.92 -7.25
CA LYS A 31 -5.02 -10.03 -7.19
C LYS A 31 -6.27 -9.67 -6.38
N ARG A 32 -6.17 -8.69 -5.49
CA ARG A 32 -7.25 -8.21 -4.63
C ARG A 32 -7.60 -6.78 -4.98
N THR A 33 -8.02 -6.55 -6.23
CA THR A 33 -8.50 -5.24 -6.67
C THR A 33 -9.92 -5.00 -6.18
N ILE A 34 -10.15 -3.77 -5.70
CA ILE A 34 -11.50 -3.28 -5.43
C ILE A 34 -12.12 -2.98 -6.80
N ARG A 35 -13.30 -3.51 -7.06
CA ARG A 35 -14.05 -3.26 -8.30
C ARG A 35 -15.22 -2.33 -8.03
N ASN A 36 -15.60 -1.59 -9.07
CA ASN A 36 -16.85 -0.85 -9.08
C ASN A 36 -18.03 -1.82 -9.23
N ALA A 37 -19.25 -1.35 -8.97
CA ALA A 37 -20.47 -2.18 -9.05
C ALA A 37 -20.72 -2.74 -10.46
N ASP A 38 -20.27 -2.03 -11.50
CA ASP A 38 -20.33 -2.43 -12.91
C ASP A 38 -19.22 -3.43 -13.31
N GLY A 39 -18.38 -3.86 -12.36
CA GLY A 39 -17.28 -4.79 -12.58
C GLY A 39 -15.99 -4.16 -13.11
N THR A 40 -15.98 -2.85 -13.40
CA THR A 40 -14.78 -2.11 -13.80
C THR A 40 -13.78 -1.97 -12.65
N ASP A 41 -12.51 -1.72 -12.98
CA ASP A 41 -11.47 -1.49 -11.98
C ASP A 41 -11.67 -0.11 -11.30
N SER A 42 -11.62 -0.08 -9.97
CA SER A 42 -11.61 1.19 -9.22
C SER A 42 -10.24 1.85 -9.21
N HIS A 43 -9.21 1.13 -9.67
CA HIS A 43 -7.79 1.51 -9.59
C HIS A 43 -7.26 1.73 -8.16
N ASN A 44 -8.05 1.43 -7.12
CA ASN A 44 -7.66 1.65 -5.72
C ASN A 44 -6.79 0.50 -5.20
N LEU A 45 -5.51 0.54 -5.59
CA LEU A 45 -4.49 -0.45 -5.18
C LEU A 45 -4.16 -0.40 -3.68
N PHE A 46 -4.46 0.70 -3.00
CA PHE A 46 -4.05 0.98 -1.63
C PHE A 46 -5.17 0.79 -0.60
N GLY A 47 -6.37 0.42 -1.04
CA GLY A 47 -7.53 0.24 -0.16
C GLY A 47 -7.91 1.50 0.60
N ILE A 48 -7.73 2.68 0.01
CA ILE A 48 -8.03 3.95 0.69
C ILE A 48 -9.55 4.08 0.82
N LYS A 49 -10.03 4.12 2.07
CA LYS A 49 -11.44 4.34 2.41
C LYS A 49 -11.85 5.78 2.02
N ALA A 50 -13.09 5.96 1.61
CA ALA A 50 -13.67 7.28 1.40
C ALA A 50 -14.08 7.87 2.75
N GLY A 51 -13.36 8.90 3.20
CA GLY A 51 -13.72 9.69 4.39
C GLY A 51 -14.73 10.78 4.05
N GLY A 52 -15.25 11.49 5.06
CA GLY A 52 -16.24 12.56 4.86
C GLY A 52 -15.71 13.76 4.06
N ASP A 53 -14.38 13.90 3.93
CA ASP A 53 -13.69 14.90 3.13
C ASP A 53 -13.54 14.51 1.65
N TRP A 54 -13.83 13.25 1.30
CA TRP A 54 -13.69 12.75 -0.06
C TRP A 54 -14.90 13.13 -0.92
N GLN A 55 -14.65 13.86 -2.01
CA GLN A 55 -15.68 14.30 -2.97
C GLN A 55 -15.61 13.58 -4.33
N GLY A 56 -14.65 12.68 -4.51
CA GLY A 56 -14.46 11.93 -5.75
C GLY A 56 -15.37 10.71 -5.86
N LYS A 57 -15.16 9.93 -6.92
CA LYS A 57 -15.89 8.67 -7.13
C LYS A 57 -15.64 7.70 -5.97
N THR A 58 -16.64 6.89 -5.65
CA THR A 58 -16.57 5.87 -4.61
C THR A 58 -17.07 4.53 -5.14
N THR A 59 -16.69 3.47 -4.44
CA THR A 59 -17.30 2.15 -4.60
C THR A 59 -17.50 1.54 -3.21
N THR A 60 -18.65 0.93 -3.01
CA THR A 60 -19.02 0.30 -1.74
C THR A 60 -19.03 -1.20 -1.94
N ILE A 61 -18.22 -1.91 -1.15
CA ILE A 61 -18.10 -3.36 -1.23
C ILE A 61 -18.28 -4.02 0.13
N MET A 62 -18.78 -5.25 0.12
CA MET A 62 -18.79 -6.09 1.32
C MET A 62 -17.41 -6.65 1.57
N THR A 63 -16.84 -6.31 2.73
CA THR A 63 -15.56 -6.83 3.20
C THR A 63 -15.77 -7.78 4.37
N THR A 64 -14.83 -8.70 4.55
CA THR A 64 -14.74 -9.51 5.76
C THR A 64 -13.58 -8.97 6.59
N GLU A 65 -13.89 -8.32 7.70
CA GLU A 65 -12.93 -7.87 8.69
C GLU A 65 -12.88 -8.85 9.86
N TYR A 66 -11.79 -8.85 10.63
CA TYR A 66 -11.67 -9.71 11.81
C TYR A 66 -11.56 -8.82 13.04
N VAL A 67 -12.59 -8.84 13.88
CA VAL A 67 -12.65 -8.06 15.12
C VAL A 67 -12.59 -9.04 16.28
N GLY A 68 -11.56 -8.94 17.12
CA GLY A 68 -11.34 -9.89 18.22
C GLY A 68 -11.15 -11.34 17.77
N GLY A 69 -10.63 -11.57 16.56
CA GLY A 69 -10.48 -12.91 15.98
C GLY A 69 -11.71 -13.46 15.26
N VAL A 70 -12.87 -12.78 15.35
CA VAL A 70 -14.12 -13.22 14.72
C VAL A 70 -14.30 -12.52 13.37
N ALA A 71 -14.60 -13.30 12.33
CA ALA A 71 -14.90 -12.77 11.01
C ALA A 71 -16.25 -12.04 11.02
N GLN A 72 -16.26 -10.78 10.61
CA GLN A 72 -17.44 -9.92 10.52
C GLN A 72 -17.54 -9.34 9.11
N LYS A 73 -18.73 -9.45 8.51
CA LYS A 73 -19.02 -8.78 7.24
C LYS A 73 -19.32 -7.30 7.51
N ARG A 74 -18.62 -6.40 6.83
CA ARG A 74 -18.82 -4.96 6.93
C ARG A 74 -18.93 -4.36 5.54
N GLN A 75 -19.90 -3.46 5.38
CA GLN A 75 -20.00 -2.65 4.19
C GLN A 75 -19.02 -1.49 4.34
N GLU A 76 -18.08 -1.39 3.41
CA GLU A 76 -17.02 -0.40 3.44
C GLU A 76 -17.01 0.38 2.14
N THR A 77 -16.83 1.70 2.25
CA THR A 77 -16.79 2.59 1.09
C THR A 77 -15.36 3.02 0.82
N PHE A 78 -14.91 2.77 -0.40
CA PHE A 78 -13.56 3.06 -0.87
C PHE A 78 -13.58 4.15 -1.93
N ARG A 79 -12.48 4.88 -2.01
CA ARG A 79 -12.23 5.80 -3.13
C ARG A 79 -12.15 4.98 -4.43
N SER A 80 -12.63 5.54 -5.53
CA SER A 80 -12.50 4.98 -6.88
C SER A 80 -11.89 6.06 -7.78
N TYR A 81 -10.99 5.66 -8.66
CA TYR A 81 -10.19 6.57 -9.48
C TYR A 81 -10.38 6.26 -10.97
N GLY A 82 -10.21 7.27 -11.81
CA GLY A 82 -10.25 7.12 -13.26
C GLY A 82 -8.99 6.45 -13.83
N SER A 83 -7.89 6.45 -13.08
CA SER A 83 -6.64 5.80 -13.49
C SER A 83 -5.75 5.43 -12.30
N TYR A 84 -4.75 4.57 -12.53
CA TYR A 84 -3.71 4.33 -11.52
C TYR A 84 -2.92 5.61 -11.19
N ALA A 85 -2.67 6.50 -12.16
CA ALA A 85 -1.95 7.75 -11.91
C ALA A 85 -2.65 8.63 -10.87
N GLU A 86 -3.98 8.73 -10.95
CA GLU A 86 -4.80 9.40 -9.92
C GLU A 86 -4.67 8.71 -8.56
N ALA A 87 -4.75 7.37 -8.53
CA ALA A 87 -4.62 6.59 -7.30
C ALA A 87 -3.26 6.79 -6.61
N PHE A 88 -2.15 6.78 -7.36
CA PHE A 88 -0.80 7.03 -6.82
C PHE A 88 -0.64 8.48 -6.33
N THR A 89 -1.25 9.44 -7.04
CA THR A 89 -1.24 10.85 -6.62
C THR A 89 -2.01 11.06 -5.31
N ASP A 90 -3.20 10.48 -5.19
CA ASP A 90 -4.01 10.58 -3.96
C ASP A 90 -3.37 9.84 -2.79
N TYR A 91 -2.76 8.69 -3.05
CA TYR A 91 -1.95 7.96 -2.07
C TYR A 91 -0.82 8.82 -1.48
N ALA A 92 -0.08 9.56 -2.31
CA ALA A 92 0.95 10.47 -1.83
C ALA A 92 0.37 11.58 -0.95
N LYS A 93 -0.81 12.12 -1.31
CA LYS A 93 -1.52 13.13 -0.51
C LYS A 93 -1.92 12.57 0.86
N VAL A 94 -2.50 11.37 0.92
CA VAL A 94 -2.92 10.71 2.17
C VAL A 94 -1.74 10.50 3.12
N LEU A 95 -0.60 10.05 2.60
CA LEU A 95 0.61 9.88 3.41
C LEU A 95 1.15 11.23 3.92
N LYS A 96 1.10 12.28 3.10
CA LYS A 96 1.59 13.62 3.49
C LYS A 96 0.66 14.33 4.47
N SER A 97 -0.65 14.12 4.38
CA SER A 97 -1.63 14.83 5.21
C SER A 97 -1.75 14.26 6.62
N SER A 98 -1.35 13.00 6.85
CA SER A 98 -1.52 12.36 8.15
C SER A 98 -0.24 12.42 8.99
N SER A 99 -0.34 12.95 10.20
CA SER A 99 0.76 12.98 11.17
C SER A 99 1.35 11.60 11.47
N ARG A 100 0.52 10.55 11.40
CA ARG A 100 0.92 9.15 11.61
C ARG A 100 1.96 8.65 10.60
N TYR A 101 1.98 9.23 9.40
CA TYR A 101 2.87 8.82 8.31
C TYR A 101 4.09 9.72 8.16
N LYS A 102 4.34 10.67 9.07
CA LYS A 102 5.53 11.55 9.00
C LYS A 102 6.84 10.76 8.87
N ASN A 103 6.94 9.63 9.55
CA ASN A 103 8.13 8.76 9.50
C ASN A 103 8.24 7.94 8.21
N VAL A 104 7.20 7.90 7.38
CA VAL A 104 7.23 7.22 6.07
C VAL A 104 7.90 8.10 5.00
N LEU A 105 7.84 9.42 5.17
CA LEU A 105 8.36 10.39 4.23
C LEU A 105 9.89 10.46 4.28
N ASN A 106 10.50 10.88 3.17
CA ASN A 106 11.93 11.19 3.07
C ASN A 106 12.87 10.04 3.45
N GLN A 107 12.43 8.79 3.27
CA GLN A 107 13.25 7.60 3.49
C GLN A 107 14.30 7.41 2.38
N GLY A 108 14.24 8.18 1.28
CA GLY A 108 15.14 8.06 0.15
C GLY A 108 15.12 6.65 -0.42
N GLN A 109 16.29 6.03 -0.52
CA GLN A 109 16.46 4.65 -0.99
C GLN A 109 16.22 3.60 0.12
N ASN A 110 15.89 4.01 1.35
CA ASN A 110 15.71 3.09 2.48
C ASN A 110 14.32 2.41 2.45
N VAL A 111 14.20 1.38 1.61
CA VAL A 111 12.98 0.55 1.48
C VAL A 111 12.57 -0.06 2.83
N TYR A 112 13.53 -0.47 3.66
CA TYR A 112 13.26 -1.04 4.97
C TYR A 112 12.66 -0.01 5.94
N GLY A 113 13.29 1.17 6.02
CA GLY A 113 12.80 2.29 6.83
C GLY A 113 11.38 2.70 6.43
N PHE A 114 11.11 2.75 5.13
CA PHE A 114 9.77 2.97 4.59
C PHE A 114 8.77 1.90 5.03
N ALA A 115 9.07 0.61 4.81
CA ALA A 115 8.16 -0.47 5.17
C ALA A 115 7.87 -0.53 6.68
N ARG A 116 8.91 -0.35 7.51
CA ARG A 116 8.78 -0.32 8.97
C ARG A 116 7.94 0.86 9.45
N ALA A 117 8.15 2.05 8.87
CA ALA A 117 7.36 3.22 9.19
C ALA A 117 5.88 3.07 8.77
N CYS A 118 5.61 2.47 7.60
CA CYS A 118 4.25 2.14 7.17
C CYS A 118 3.55 1.20 8.15
N LYS A 119 4.26 0.15 8.61
CA LYS A 119 3.73 -0.78 9.61
C LYS A 119 3.41 -0.09 10.93
N ALA A 120 4.32 0.76 11.42
CA ALA A 120 4.13 1.50 12.68
C ALA A 120 2.97 2.49 12.63
N ALA A 121 2.68 3.04 11.44
CA ALA A 121 1.58 3.97 11.22
C ALA A 121 0.19 3.29 11.10
N ALA A 122 0.13 1.95 11.02
CA ALA A 122 -1.07 1.16 10.84
C ALA A 122 -1.44 0.37 12.12
N THR A 123 -2.20 0.99 13.04
CA THR A 123 -2.69 0.37 14.29
C THR A 123 -4.18 0.68 14.46
N PRO A 124 -5.13 -0.27 14.64
CA PRO A 124 -5.05 -1.74 14.68
C PRO A 124 -5.05 -2.33 13.24
N PRO A 125 -4.88 -3.65 13.01
CA PRO A 125 -4.44 -4.15 11.72
C PRO A 125 -5.49 -3.86 10.64
N THR A 126 -5.20 -2.92 9.75
CA THR A 126 -5.81 -2.97 8.43
C THR A 126 -5.36 -4.27 7.76
N ARG A 127 -6.11 -4.72 6.75
CA ARG A 127 -5.79 -5.93 5.97
C ARG A 127 -4.32 -5.98 5.49
N ALA A 128 -3.68 -4.81 5.39
CA ALA A 128 -2.27 -4.52 5.16
C ALA A 128 -1.27 -5.37 5.97
N THR A 129 -1.55 -5.68 7.24
CA THR A 129 -0.54 -6.32 8.11
C THR A 129 -0.68 -7.84 8.23
N ARG A 130 -1.63 -8.46 7.52
CA ARG A 130 -1.89 -9.92 7.61
C ARG A 130 -1.06 -10.78 6.66
N ALA A 131 -0.14 -10.19 5.90
CA ALA A 131 0.73 -10.94 4.99
C ALA A 131 1.85 -11.65 5.77
N ASN A 132 1.85 -12.99 5.73
CA ASN A 132 2.96 -13.81 6.20
C ASN A 132 4.25 -13.42 5.45
N TRP A 133 5.19 -12.82 6.18
CA TRP A 133 6.43 -12.22 5.68
C TRP A 133 7.34 -13.20 4.91
N SER A 134 7.25 -14.50 5.19
CA SER A 134 8.03 -15.55 4.53
C SER A 134 7.64 -15.77 3.06
N THR A 135 6.34 -15.76 2.76
CA THR A 135 5.78 -15.79 1.39
C THR A 135 6.20 -14.55 0.62
N TRP A 136 6.38 -13.45 1.34
CA TRP A 136 6.73 -12.13 0.84
C TRP A 136 8.19 -12.03 0.36
N ARG A 137 9.12 -12.47 1.22
CA ARG A 137 10.57 -12.54 0.90
C ARG A 137 10.85 -13.41 -0.34
N ARG A 138 10.03 -14.43 -0.57
CA ARG A 138 10.13 -15.30 -1.76
C ARG A 138 9.60 -14.60 -3.02
N ALA A 139 8.44 -13.93 -2.92
CA ALA A 139 7.86 -13.20 -4.05
C ALA A 139 8.71 -12.00 -4.50
N TRP A 140 9.29 -11.26 -3.54
CA TRP A 140 10.17 -10.12 -3.82
C TRP A 140 11.43 -10.55 -4.57
N ARG A 141 12.15 -11.56 -4.06
CA ARG A 141 13.36 -12.10 -4.71
C ARG A 141 13.09 -12.63 -6.12
N ASN A 142 11.93 -13.26 -6.32
CA ASN A 142 11.58 -13.84 -7.62
C ASN A 142 11.19 -12.79 -8.67
N LYS A 143 10.53 -11.68 -8.29
CA LYS A 143 10.07 -10.66 -9.25
C LYS A 143 11.12 -9.59 -9.58
N TRP A 144 12.06 -9.33 -8.68
CA TRP A 144 13.13 -8.36 -8.90
C TRP A 144 14.50 -8.92 -8.52
N PRO A 145 15.04 -9.86 -9.33
CA PRO A 145 16.35 -10.45 -9.07
C PRO A 145 17.53 -9.46 -9.19
N GLY A 146 17.31 -8.29 -9.82
CA GLY A 146 18.32 -7.26 -10.09
C GLY A 146 18.17 -5.95 -9.30
N LEU A 147 17.19 -5.83 -8.40
CA LEU A 147 17.20 -4.78 -7.38
C LEU A 147 18.33 -5.14 -6.42
N ASP A 148 19.37 -4.31 -6.37
CA ASP A 148 20.66 -4.57 -5.73
C ASP A 148 20.55 -5.56 -4.56
N GLN A 149 21.31 -6.65 -4.60
CA GLN A 149 21.36 -7.62 -3.51
C GLN A 149 21.62 -6.94 -2.16
N ALA A 150 22.26 -5.75 -2.15
CA ALA A 150 22.39 -4.91 -0.97
C ALA A 150 21.04 -4.39 -0.43
N LEU A 151 20.10 -3.95 -1.27
CA LEU A 151 18.75 -3.54 -0.86
C LEU A 151 17.93 -4.72 -0.30
N ALA A 152 17.98 -5.87 -0.97
CA ALA A 152 17.35 -7.10 -0.47
C ALA A 152 17.96 -7.58 0.86
N LYS A 153 19.29 -7.53 1.00
CA LYS A 153 20.02 -7.85 2.23
C LYS A 153 19.79 -6.82 3.35
N THR A 154 19.59 -5.55 3.03
CA THR A 154 19.35 -4.47 4.00
C THR A 154 17.95 -4.55 4.59
N VAL A 155 16.95 -4.89 3.76
CA VAL A 155 15.61 -5.25 4.24
C VAL A 155 15.68 -6.51 5.13
N ASP A 156 16.40 -7.56 4.72
CA ASP A 156 16.54 -8.79 5.51
C ASP A 156 17.28 -8.59 6.85
N LYS A 157 18.41 -7.85 6.90
CA LYS A 157 19.19 -7.62 8.14
C LYS A 157 18.49 -6.70 9.15
N GLY A 158 17.62 -5.80 8.70
CA GLY A 158 16.84 -4.95 9.58
C GLY A 158 15.77 -5.69 10.38
N LEU A 159 15.43 -6.93 10.00
CA LEU A 159 14.29 -7.71 10.51
C LEU A 159 14.68 -8.82 11.49
N GLU A 160 15.97 -9.07 11.69
CA GLU A 160 16.51 -10.01 12.68
C GLU A 160 16.84 -9.32 14.01
N ARG A 161 16.41 -8.06 14.21
CA ARG A 161 16.55 -7.31 15.46
C ARG A 161 15.21 -6.72 15.91
#